data_AF-B0MUZ8-F1
#
_entry.id   AF-B0MUZ8-F1
#
_cell.length_a   1.000
_cell.length_b   1.000
_cell.length_c   1.000
_cell.angle_alpha   90.00
_cell.angle_beta   90.00
_cell.angle_gamma   90.00
#
_symmetry.space_group_name_H-M   'P 1'
#
loop_
_entity.id
_entity.type
_entity.pdbx_description
1 polymer ?
#
loop_
_entity_poly.entity_id
_entity_poly.type
_entity_poly.pdbx_seq_one_letter_code
_entity_poly.pdbx_strand_id
1 'polypeptide(L)'
;MLNSVVNLHKAVSFFSRHRVVHALLDNDDAGQKALARLGESLPSSEVIDQSVFYRDHKYLNEYLQEKQHQQVQRKQQPHGHKVR
;
A
#
# COMPACT_ATOMS: atom_id res chain seq x y z
N MET A 1 -12.16 -0.26 4.06
CA MET A 1 -11.33 -1.12 3.20
C MET A 1 -12.10 -1.37 1.92
N LEU A 2 -11.55 -1.01 0.76
CA LEU A 2 -12.14 -1.37 -0.54
C LEU A 2 -11.63 -2.75 -0.92
N ASN A 3 -12.46 -3.77 -0.80
CA ASN A 3 -12.06 -5.16 -1.04
C ASN A 3 -11.93 -5.52 -2.53
N SER A 4 -12.20 -4.57 -3.43
CA SER A 4 -12.00 -4.75 -4.87
C SER A 4 -12.00 -3.40 -5.59
N VAL A 5 -11.15 -3.30 -6.61
CA VAL A 5 -11.06 -2.16 -7.55
C VAL A 5 -12.38 -1.86 -8.26
N VAL A 6 -13.29 -2.83 -8.36
CA VAL A 6 -14.60 -2.64 -9.00
C VAL A 6 -15.53 -1.72 -8.20
N ASN A 7 -15.31 -1.57 -6.90
CA ASN A 7 -16.11 -0.70 -6.04
C ASN A 7 -15.59 0.74 -5.97
N LEU A 8 -14.52 1.07 -6.71
CA LEU A 8 -13.87 2.38 -6.66
C LEU A 8 -14.85 3.54 -6.94
N HIS A 9 -15.74 3.35 -7.93
CA HIS A 9 -16.77 4.33 -8.30
C HIS A 9 -17.69 4.73 -7.14
N LYS A 10 -17.95 3.82 -6.18
CA LYS A 10 -18.77 4.10 -4.99
C LYS A 10 -18.03 4.94 -3.95
N ALA A 11 -16.70 4.92 -3.99
CA ALA A 11 -15.84 5.62 -3.04
C ALA A 11 -15.33 6.97 -3.55
N VAL A 12 -15.47 7.27 -4.85
CA VAL A 12 -15.03 8.54 -5.46
C VAL A 12 -15.62 9.75 -4.73
N SER A 13 -16.92 9.73 -4.43
CA SER A 13 -17.60 10.85 -3.73
C SER A 13 -17.10 11.09 -2.30
N PHE A 14 -16.53 10.05 -1.67
CA PHE A 14 -15.88 10.16 -0.38
C PHE A 14 -14.45 10.70 -0.53
N PHE A 15 -13.69 10.16 -1.48
CA PHE A 15 -12.32 10.57 -1.74
C PHE A 15 -12.20 12.00 -2.26
N SER A 16 -13.16 12.49 -3.04
CA SER A 16 -13.15 13.85 -3.59
C SER A 16 -13.19 14.95 -2.53
N ARG A 17 -13.57 14.61 -1.29
CA ARG A 17 -13.52 15.52 -0.12
C ARG A 17 -12.13 15.62 0.50
N HIS A 18 -11.21 14.74 0.11
CA HIS A 18 -9.86 14.65 0.64
C HIS A 18 -8.87 15.21 -0.37
N ARG A 19 -7.98 16.08 0.09
CA ARG A 19 -6.94 16.68 -0.77
C ARG A 19 -5.91 15.66 -1.24
N VAL A 20 -5.63 14.64 -0.42
CA VAL A 20 -4.62 13.62 -0.70
C VAL A 20 -5.22 12.24 -0.49
N VAL A 21 -4.96 11.33 -1.42
CA VAL A 21 -5.39 9.92 -1.38
C VAL A 21 -4.17 9.04 -1.59
N HIS A 22 -3.77 8.32 -0.54
CA HIS A 22 -2.70 7.32 -0.64
C HIS A 22 -3.28 5.99 -1.12
N ALA A 23 -2.83 5.52 -2.28
CA ALA A 23 -3.24 4.26 -2.88
C ALA A 23 -2.24 3.16 -2.52
N LEU A 24 -2.69 2.19 -1.73
CA LEU A 24 -1.95 0.97 -1.44
C LEU A 24 -2.65 -0.17 -2.21
N LEU A 25 -2.18 -0.39 -3.44
CA LEU A 25 -2.74 -1.38 -4.37
C LEU A 25 -1.70 -2.47 -4.67
N ASP A 26 -2.16 -3.64 -5.08
CA ASP A 26 -1.25 -4.70 -5.52
C ASP A 26 -0.47 -4.27 -6.77
N ASN A 27 0.78 -4.73 -6.89
CA ASN A 27 1.68 -4.48 -8.01
C ASN A 27 1.35 -5.38 -9.21
N ASP A 28 0.09 -5.39 -9.61
CA ASP A 28 -0.38 -6.11 -10.78
C ASP A 28 -1.18 -5.20 -11.72
N ASP A 29 -1.59 -5.74 -12.86
CA ASP A 29 -2.35 -5.00 -13.86
C ASP A 29 -3.67 -4.42 -13.32
N ALA A 30 -4.31 -5.11 -12.36
CA ALA A 30 -5.55 -4.64 -11.78
C ALA A 30 -5.31 -3.44 -10.86
N GLY A 31 -4.24 -3.48 -10.05
CA GLY A 31 -3.80 -2.36 -9.23
C GLY A 31 -3.42 -1.13 -10.07
N GLN A 32 -2.63 -1.30 -11.12
CA GLN A 32 -2.25 -0.20 -12.02
C GLN A 32 -3.48 0.44 -12.69
N LYS A 33 -4.40 -0.39 -13.19
CA LYS A 33 -5.67 0.09 -13.79
C LYS A 33 -6.56 0.80 -12.78
N ALA A 34 -6.48 0.47 -11.50
CA ALA A 34 -7.24 1.14 -10.46
C ALA A 34 -6.60 2.47 -10.04
N LEU A 35 -5.27 2.54 -9.99
CA LEU A 35 -4.54 3.78 -9.75
C LEU A 35 -4.82 4.82 -10.85
N ALA A 36 -4.76 4.41 -12.11
CA ALA A 36 -5.09 5.30 -13.23
C ALA A 36 -6.53 5.84 -13.12
N ARG A 37 -7.50 4.95 -12.86
CA ARG A 37 -8.90 5.36 -12.65
C ARG A 37 -9.09 6.28 -11.45
N LEU A 38 -8.34 6.08 -10.36
CA LEU A 38 -8.36 7.00 -9.22
C LEU A 38 -7.91 8.40 -9.63
N GLY A 39 -6.79 8.51 -10.35
CA GLY A 39 -6.28 9.79 -10.85
C GLY A 39 -7.28 10.51 -11.77
N GLU A 40 -7.90 9.78 -12.69
CA GLU A 40 -8.94 10.32 -13.57
C GLU A 40 -10.21 10.75 -12.81
N SER A 41 -10.62 9.99 -11.78
CA SER A 41 -11.86 10.23 -11.05
C SER A 41 -11.74 11.32 -9.98
N LEU A 42 -10.52 11.70 -9.60
CA LEU A 42 -10.25 12.62 -8.50
C LEU A 42 -9.39 13.80 -8.96
N PRO A 43 -9.88 14.63 -9.90
CA PRO A 43 -9.09 15.73 -10.47
C PRO A 43 -8.69 16.82 -9.46
N SER A 44 -9.38 16.89 -8.32
CA SER A 44 -9.10 17.83 -7.23
C SER A 44 -8.28 17.23 -6.09
N SER A 45 -7.89 15.96 -6.19
CA SER A 45 -7.12 15.26 -5.17
C SER A 45 -5.77 14.82 -5.72
N GLU A 46 -4.73 14.91 -4.91
CA GLU A 46 -3.43 14.29 -5.18
C GLU A 46 -3.52 12.79 -4.86
N VAL A 47 -3.40 11.95 -5.89
CA VAL A 47 -3.36 10.49 -5.73
C VAL A 47 -1.90 10.04 -5.68
N ILE A 48 -1.47 9.50 -4.54
CA ILE A 48 -0.09 9.07 -4.30
C ILE A 48 -0.03 7.55 -4.35
N ASP A 49 0.77 7.03 -5.27
CA ASP A 49 1.06 5.61 -5.35
C ASP A 49 2.07 5.20 -4.27
N GLN A 50 1.62 4.37 -3.32
CA GLN A 50 2.48 3.84 -2.26
C GLN A 50 3.12 2.50 -2.61
N SER A 51 2.80 1.94 -3.78
CA SER A 51 3.35 0.67 -4.24
C SER A 51 4.88 0.69 -4.40
N VAL A 52 5.45 1.90 -4.55
CA VAL A 52 6.89 2.15 -4.59
C VAL A 52 7.67 1.61 -3.38
N PHE A 53 7.02 1.47 -2.22
CA PHE A 53 7.62 0.95 -0.99
C PHE A 53 7.75 -0.58 -0.97
N TYR A 54 7.00 -1.26 -1.83
CA TYR A 54 6.95 -2.73 -1.90
C TYR A 54 7.03 -3.20 -3.36
N ARG A 55 7.81 -2.49 -4.19
CA ARG A 55 7.97 -2.76 -5.63
C ARG A 55 8.41 -4.18 -5.98
N ASP A 56 9.08 -4.85 -5.04
CA ASP A 56 9.58 -6.23 -5.20
C ASP A 56 8.52 -7.28 -4.80
N HIS A 57 7.34 -6.85 -4.35
CA HIS A 57 6.23 -7.70 -3.92
C HIS A 57 5.02 -7.47 -4.79
N LYS A 58 4.42 -8.55 -5.28
CA LYS A 58 3.19 -8.45 -6.08
C LYS A 58 2.01 -8.01 -5.21
N TYR A 59 1.87 -8.57 -4.01
CA TYR A 59 0.76 -8.25 -3.12
C TYR A 59 1.22 -7.47 -1.90
N LEU A 60 0.45 -6.48 -1.46
CA LEU A 60 0.74 -5.73 -0.23
C LEU A 60 0.83 -6.66 0.98
N ASN A 61 0.00 -7.70 1.02
CA ASN A 61 -0.04 -8.66 2.13
C ASN A 61 1.28 -9.43 2.27
N GLU A 62 1.93 -9.80 1.16
CA GLU A 62 3.23 -10.49 1.19
C GLU A 62 4.30 -9.61 1.83
N TYR A 63 4.38 -8.36 1.36
CA TYR A 63 5.29 -7.37 1.91
C TYR A 63 5.10 -7.18 3.42
N LEU A 64 3.85 -7.01 3.87
CA LEU A 64 3.55 -6.79 5.28
C LEU A 64 3.90 -8.00 6.15
N GLN A 65 3.63 -9.23 5.67
CA GLN A 65 3.99 -10.46 6.37
C GLN A 65 5.51 -10.59 6.52
N GLU A 66 6.28 -10.32 5.46
CA GLU A 66 7.75 -10.34 5.53
C GLU A 66 8.29 -9.33 6.53
N LYS A 67 7.76 -8.09 6.52
CA LYS A 67 8.17 -7.06 7.49
C LYS A 67 7.85 -7.48 8.93
N GLN A 68 6.70 -8.09 9.15
CA GLN A 68 6.31 -8.62 10.46
C GLN A 68 7.28 -9.73 10.90
N HIS A 69 7.58 -10.69 10.02
CA HIS A 69 8.53 -11.77 10.32
C HIS A 69 9.93 -11.24 10.64
N GLN A 70 10.43 -10.27 9.86
CA GLN A 70 11.72 -9.63 10.14
C GLN A 70 11.73 -8.90 11.50
N GLN A 71 10.63 -8.22 11.85
CA GLN A 71 10.52 -7.55 13.15
C GLN A 71 10.54 -8.55 14.31
N VAL A 72 9.83 -9.68 14.16
CA VAL A 72 9.80 -10.76 15.15
C VAL A 72 11.19 -11.38 15.31
N GLN A 73 11.89 -11.68 14.21
CA GLN A 73 13.25 -12.22 14.26
C GLN A 73 14.24 -11.25 14.92
N ARG A 74 14.17 -9.94 14.61
CA ARG A 74 15.01 -8.92 15.25
C ARG A 74 14.81 -8.85 16.76
N LYS A 75 13.58 -9.01 17.25
CA LYS A 75 13.27 -9.04 18.69
C LYS A 75 13.77 -10.31 19.39
N GLN A 76 13.94 -11.40 18.64
CA GLN A 76 14.43 -12.68 19.16
C GLN A 76 15.95 -12.83 19.12
N GLN A 77 16.68 -11.92 18.45
CA GLN A 77 18.14 -11.90 18.55
C GLN A 77 18.53 -11.46 19.97
N PRO A 78 19.20 -12.30 20.77
CA PRO A 78 19.74 -11.84 22.04
C PRO A 78 20.75 -10.75 21.75
N HIS A 79 20.67 -9.62 22.46
CA HIS A 79 21.72 -8.62 22.46
C HIS A 79 23.03 -9.28 22.89
N GLY A 80 23.83 -9.69 21.91
CA GLY A 80 25.15 -10.25 22.12
C GLY A 80 25.98 -9.25 22.90
N HIS A 81 26.25 -9.58 24.16
CA HIS A 81 27.28 -8.94 24.96
C HIS A 81 28.60 -9.08 24.19
N LYS A 82 29.05 -8.01 23.51
CA LYS A 82 30.46 -7.87 23.19
C LYS A 82 31.14 -7.29 24.42
N VAL A 83 31.56 -8.20 25.31
CA VAL A 83 32.63 -7.91 26.26
C VAL A 83 33.93 -7.87 25.44
N ARG A 84 34.55 -6.70 25.37
CA ARG A 84 35.99 -6.57 25.16
C ARG A 84 36.50 -5.47 26.07
#